data_AF-A0A231UUI5-F1
#
_entry.id   AF-A0A231UUI5-F1
#
_cell.length_a   1.000
_cell.length_b   1.000
_cell.length_c   1.000
_cell.angle_alpha   90.00
_cell.angle_beta   90.00
_cell.angle_gamma   90.00
#
_symmetry.space_group_name_H-M   'P 1'
#
loop_
_entity.id
_entity.type
_entity.pdbx_description
1 polymer ?
#
loop_
_entity_poly.entity_id
_entity_poly.type
_entity_poly.pdbx_seq_one_letter_code
_entity_poly.pdbx_strand_id
1 'polypeptide(L)'
;MVAPDAEQMGGEVSEPAPAVEDRPVKNKVAVFTGIDKITGRIHHFDVYVDETVQFGALLVTPRVCINRPESLEPKTDSFVEIDEMTLDRKVRRIFTGWMFAESPGLNAVEHAVYDVWLKGCKQDTDVAAPNADAGTAADARQADETARQ
;
A
#
# COMPACT_ATOMS: atom_id res chain seq x y z
N MET A 1 -33.10 16.36 -70.23
CA MET A 1 -31.66 16.04 -70.34
C MET A 1 -30.91 17.28 -69.87
N VAL A 2 -30.19 17.39 -68.76
CA VAL A 2 -29.82 16.56 -67.60
C VAL A 2 -29.51 17.60 -66.51
N ALA A 3 -29.97 17.41 -65.27
CA ALA A 3 -29.51 18.19 -64.13
C ALA A 3 -28.18 17.61 -63.62
N PRO A 4 -27.21 18.42 -63.18
CA PRO A 4 -26.10 17.96 -62.36
C PRO A 4 -26.54 17.90 -60.88
N ASP A 5 -25.96 17.02 -60.08
CA ASP A 5 -25.56 17.37 -58.71
C ASP A 5 -24.62 16.31 -58.13
N ALA A 6 -23.57 16.80 -57.51
CA ALA A 6 -22.46 16.07 -56.92
C ALA A 6 -22.80 15.67 -55.47
N GLU A 7 -22.88 14.37 -55.21
CA GLU A 7 -23.01 13.83 -53.85
C GLU A 7 -21.67 13.95 -53.10
N GLN A 8 -21.69 14.85 -52.12
CA GLN A 8 -20.63 15.10 -51.15
C GLN A 8 -20.55 13.95 -50.13
N MET A 9 -19.37 13.35 -50.02
CA MET A 9 -19.00 12.44 -48.93
C MET A 9 -18.42 13.28 -47.79
N GLY A 10 -19.25 13.62 -46.80
CA GLY A 10 -18.84 14.28 -45.57
C GLY A 10 -18.14 13.30 -44.63
N GLY A 11 -16.80 13.33 -44.62
CA GLY A 11 -16.00 12.67 -43.60
C GLY A 11 -15.94 13.53 -42.34
N GLU A 12 -16.64 13.13 -41.29
CA GLU A 12 -16.43 13.67 -39.94
C GLU A 12 -15.05 13.23 -39.45
N VAL A 13 -14.15 14.20 -39.33
CA VAL A 13 -12.82 14.00 -38.73
C VAL A 13 -13.05 13.90 -37.22
N SER A 14 -12.98 12.68 -36.69
CA SER A 14 -12.99 12.44 -35.25
C SER A 14 -11.71 13.02 -34.64
N GLU A 15 -11.83 14.17 -33.98
CA GLU A 15 -10.75 14.73 -33.15
C GLU A 15 -10.40 13.72 -32.03
N PRO A 16 -9.11 13.38 -31.84
CA PRO A 16 -8.72 12.46 -30.79
C PRO A 16 -8.97 13.10 -29.42
N ALA A 17 -9.62 12.35 -28.53
CA ALA A 17 -9.81 12.73 -27.14
C ALA A 17 -8.45 13.02 -26.46
N PRO A 18 -8.39 13.94 -25.48
CA PRO A 18 -7.15 14.24 -24.77
C PRO A 18 -6.60 12.97 -24.12
N ALA A 19 -5.31 12.69 -24.33
CA ALA A 19 -4.64 11.56 -23.70
C ALA A 19 -4.61 11.76 -22.18
N VAL A 20 -5.21 10.83 -21.44
CA VAL A 20 -5.11 10.79 -19.98
C VAL A 20 -3.72 10.24 -19.63
N GLU A 21 -2.90 11.06 -18.96
CA GLU A 21 -1.55 10.68 -18.54
C GLU A 21 -1.63 9.58 -17.46
N ASP A 22 -1.21 8.37 -17.81
CA ASP A 22 -1.17 7.21 -16.92
C ASP A 22 0.10 7.20 -16.05
N ARG A 23 0.28 8.26 -15.25
CA ARG A 23 1.42 8.36 -14.33
C ARG A 23 1.01 7.87 -12.95
N PRO A 24 1.66 6.83 -12.39
CA PRO A 24 1.33 6.34 -11.07
C PRO A 24 1.64 7.40 -10.01
N VAL A 25 0.71 7.60 -9.09
CA VAL A 25 0.86 8.50 -7.96
C VAL A 25 1.49 7.71 -6.80
N LYS A 26 2.60 8.23 -6.27
CA LYS A 26 3.32 7.61 -5.15
C LYS A 26 2.72 8.05 -3.83
N ASN A 27 2.52 7.09 -2.93
CA ASN A 27 1.92 7.30 -1.62
C ASN A 27 2.92 6.95 -0.51
N LYS A 28 2.79 7.62 0.63
CA LYS A 28 3.68 7.42 1.79
C LYS A 28 3.21 6.31 2.71
N VAL A 29 1.92 5.95 2.64
CA VAL A 29 1.29 4.99 3.53
C VAL A 29 0.65 3.87 2.72
N ALA A 30 0.95 2.63 3.09
CA ALA A 30 0.28 1.44 2.63
C ALA A 30 -0.70 0.95 3.70
N VAL A 31 -1.92 0.63 3.31
CA VAL A 31 -2.95 0.10 4.19
C VAL A 31 -3.07 -1.38 3.94
N PHE A 32 -2.92 -2.18 5.00
CA PHE A 32 -3.04 -3.62 4.93
C PHE A 32 -4.30 -4.09 5.65
N THR A 33 -4.79 -5.25 5.21
CA THR A 33 -5.73 -6.05 5.98
C THR A 33 -5.01 -7.28 6.48
N GLY A 34 -5.13 -7.52 7.78
CA GLY A 34 -4.64 -8.71 8.45
C GLY A 34 -5.80 -9.53 9.02
N ILE A 35 -5.81 -10.85 8.81
CA ILE A 35 -6.70 -11.76 9.54
C ILE A 35 -5.88 -12.57 10.52
N ASP A 36 -6.32 -12.61 11.77
CA ASP A 36 -5.91 -13.63 12.72
C ASP A 36 -6.87 -14.82 12.64
N LYS A 37 -6.41 -15.95 12.07
CA LYS A 37 -7.22 -17.16 11.89
C LYS A 37 -7.56 -17.86 13.20
N ILE A 38 -6.82 -17.59 14.28
CA ILE A 38 -7.09 -18.16 15.61
C ILE A 38 -8.28 -17.44 16.24
N THR A 39 -8.28 -16.11 16.20
CA THR A 39 -9.34 -15.30 16.83
C THR A 39 -10.48 -14.94 15.89
N GLY A 40 -10.32 -15.16 14.59
CA GLY A 40 -11.29 -14.80 13.55
C GLY A 40 -11.44 -13.29 13.35
N ARG A 41 -10.49 -12.48 13.84
CA ARG A 41 -10.57 -11.02 13.79
C ARG A 41 -9.82 -10.46 12.59
N ILE A 42 -10.43 -9.47 11.97
CA ILE A 42 -9.87 -8.70 10.85
C ILE A 42 -9.37 -7.37 11.39
N HIS A 43 -8.12 -7.04 11.06
CA HIS A 43 -7.48 -5.80 11.42
C HIS A 43 -7.11 -5.02 10.16
N HIS A 44 -7.33 -3.72 10.20
CA HIS A 44 -6.77 -2.81 9.21
C HIS A 44 -5.69 -1.98 9.88
N PHE A 45 -4.52 -1.92 9.27
CA PHE A 45 -3.41 -1.19 9.82
C PHE A 45 -2.67 -0.44 8.72
N ASP A 46 -2.26 0.78 9.06
CA ASP A 46 -1.55 1.69 8.18
C ASP A 46 -0.05 1.53 8.46
N VAL A 47 0.74 1.41 7.39
CA VAL A 47 2.19 1.22 7.46
C VAL A 47 2.85 2.25 6.57
N TYR A 48 3.75 3.04 7.13
CA TYR A 48 4.57 3.95 6.34
C TYR A 48 5.51 3.17 5.42
N VAL A 49 5.74 3.68 4.21
CA VAL A 49 6.72 3.12 3.29
C VAL A 49 8.10 3.15 3.95
N ASP A 50 8.85 2.06 3.80
CA ASP A 50 10.15 1.77 4.41
C ASP A 50 10.13 1.53 5.93
N GLU A 51 8.97 1.61 6.58
CA GLU A 51 8.80 1.23 7.99
C GLU A 51 8.28 -0.20 8.13
N THR A 52 8.54 -0.79 9.30
CA THR A 52 8.12 -2.16 9.60
C THR A 52 7.09 -2.17 10.72
N VAL A 53 5.93 -2.75 10.45
CA VAL A 53 4.89 -2.97 11.46
C VAL A 53 4.74 -4.46 11.74
N GLN A 54 4.56 -4.80 13.01
CA GLN A 54 4.33 -6.16 13.44
C GLN A 54 2.81 -6.48 13.48
N PHE A 55 2.41 -7.51 12.75
CA PHE A 55 1.08 -8.12 12.82
C PHE A 55 1.22 -9.58 13.27
N GLY A 56 0.97 -9.83 14.57
CA GLY A 56 1.16 -11.16 15.16
C GLY A 56 2.62 -11.59 15.09
N ALA A 57 2.90 -12.66 14.35
CA ALA A 57 4.26 -13.15 14.08
C ALA A 57 4.87 -12.58 12.79
N LEU A 58 4.12 -11.80 12.02
CA LEU A 58 4.57 -11.25 10.74
C LEU A 58 5.09 -9.83 10.92
N LEU A 59 6.21 -9.52 10.27
CA LEU A 59 6.78 -8.19 10.13
C LEU A 59 6.55 -7.75 8.69
N VAL A 60 5.75 -6.69 8.52
CA VAL A 60 5.30 -6.21 7.21
C VAL A 60 6.00 -4.91 6.89
N THR A 61 6.72 -4.89 5.76
CA THR A 61 7.51 -3.74 5.30
C THR A 61 7.17 -3.40 3.84
N PRO A 62 6.29 -2.42 3.59
CA PRO A 62 6.05 -1.91 2.25
C PRO A 62 7.25 -1.07 1.79
N ARG A 63 7.79 -1.35 0.60
CA ARG A 63 8.89 -0.58 -0.01
C ARG A 63 8.39 0.42 -1.04
N VAL A 64 7.23 0.16 -1.63
CA VAL A 64 6.60 1.02 -2.63
C VAL A 64 5.09 0.93 -2.45
N CYS A 65 4.37 2.06 -2.50
CA CYS A 65 2.91 2.08 -2.58
C CYS A 65 2.48 3.07 -3.67
N ILE A 66 1.78 2.59 -4.69
CA ILE A 66 1.35 3.40 -5.83
C ILE A 66 -0.14 3.20 -6.12
N ASN A 67 -0.82 4.29 -6.47
CA ASN A 67 -2.16 4.27 -7.02
C ASN A 67 -2.17 4.82 -8.44
N ARG A 68 -3.13 4.33 -9.22
CA ARG A 68 -3.47 4.95 -10.50
C ARG A 68 -4.24 6.26 -10.29
N PRO A 69 -4.09 7.23 -11.21
CA PRO A 69 -4.86 8.46 -11.17
C PRO A 69 -6.36 8.19 -11.15
N GLU A 70 -7.12 9.01 -10.44
CA GLU A 70 -8.59 8.88 -10.30
C GLU A 70 -9.35 9.01 -11.62
N SER A 71 -8.72 9.59 -12.65
CA SER A 71 -9.28 9.67 -14.01
C SER A 71 -9.29 8.34 -14.76
N LEU A 72 -8.60 7.31 -14.24
CA LEU A 72 -8.50 5.98 -14.82
C LEU A 72 -9.13 4.95 -13.88
N GLU A 73 -9.24 3.71 -14.36
CA GLU A 73 -9.69 2.60 -13.51
C GLU A 73 -8.79 2.47 -12.26
N PRO A 74 -9.40 2.39 -11.06
CA PRO A 74 -8.67 2.24 -9.81
C PRO A 74 -7.79 1.00 -9.85
N LYS A 75 -6.50 1.21 -9.58
CA LYS A 75 -5.54 0.13 -9.41
C LYS A 75 -4.46 0.58 -8.45
N THR A 76 -4.21 -0.26 -7.46
CA THR A 76 -3.35 0.05 -6.33
C THR A 76 -2.41 -1.11 -6.08
N ASP A 77 -1.12 -0.83 -6.24
CA ASP A 77 -0.07 -1.84 -6.21
C ASP A 77 0.94 -1.44 -5.12
N SER A 78 1.44 -2.44 -4.39
CA SER A 78 2.47 -2.24 -3.37
C SER A 78 3.53 -3.32 -3.45
N PHE A 79 4.80 -2.95 -3.43
CA PHE A 79 5.89 -3.92 -3.30
C PHE A 79 6.18 -4.12 -1.81
N VAL A 80 6.06 -5.34 -1.33
CA VAL A 80 6.05 -5.66 0.10
C VAL A 80 7.04 -6.78 0.39
N GLU A 81 7.79 -6.59 1.47
CA GLU A 81 8.58 -7.64 2.10
C GLU A 81 7.86 -8.06 3.38
N ILE A 82 7.67 -9.37 3.57
CA ILE A 82 7.10 -9.91 4.81
C ILE A 82 8.07 -10.94 5.39
N ASP A 83 8.46 -10.69 6.62
CA ASP A 83 9.26 -11.60 7.43
C ASP A 83 8.39 -12.26 8.51
N GLU A 84 8.70 -13.50 8.87
CA GLU A 84 8.09 -14.19 10.01
C GLU A 84 9.11 -14.24 11.16
N MET A 85 8.65 -13.88 12.35
CA MET A 85 9.36 -14.11 13.62
C MET A 85 8.91 -15.43 14.24
N THR A 86 9.80 -16.40 14.26
CA THR A 86 9.56 -17.74 14.81
C THR A 86 9.64 -17.76 16.35
N LEU A 87 9.19 -18.86 16.97
CA LEU A 87 9.24 -19.06 18.43
C LEU A 87 10.67 -19.04 18.99
N ASP A 88 11.67 -19.42 18.19
CA ASP A 88 13.09 -19.35 18.55
C ASP A 88 13.70 -17.96 18.27
N ARG A 89 12.86 -16.94 18.01
CA ARG A 89 13.24 -15.54 17.74
C ARG A 89 14.13 -15.37 16.51
N LYS A 90 14.00 -16.25 15.52
CA LYS A 90 14.62 -16.06 14.21
C LYS A 90 13.68 -15.29 13.31
N VAL A 91 14.24 -14.40 12.51
CA VAL A 91 13.52 -13.65 11.49
C VAL A 91 13.86 -14.26 10.15
N ARG A 92 12.85 -14.67 9.38
CA ARG A 92 13.03 -15.23 8.04
C ARG A 92 12.07 -14.58 7.05
N ARG A 93 12.55 -14.32 5.84
CA ARG A 93 11.69 -13.84 4.76
C ARG A 93 10.75 -14.93 4.28
N ILE A 94 9.45 -14.63 4.28
CA ILE A 94 8.43 -15.53 3.77
C ILE A 94 7.82 -15.02 2.46
N PHE A 95 7.88 -13.71 2.21
CA PHE A 95 7.35 -13.12 1.00
C PHE A 95 8.14 -11.89 0.57
N THR A 96 8.27 -11.72 -0.74
CA THR A 96 8.80 -10.52 -1.38
C THR A 96 8.17 -10.41 -2.75
N GLY A 97 7.37 -9.37 -2.96
CA GLY A 97 6.67 -9.22 -4.23
C GLY A 97 5.65 -8.11 -4.27
N TRP A 98 4.99 -8.00 -5.41
CA TRP A 98 3.90 -7.06 -5.64
C TRP A 98 2.59 -7.61 -5.11
N MET A 99 1.90 -6.83 -4.30
CA MET A 99 0.51 -7.06 -3.87
C MET A 99 -0.43 -6.11 -4.61
N PHE A 100 -1.64 -6.58 -4.89
CA PHE A 100 -2.66 -5.87 -5.67
C PHE A 100 -3.93 -5.70 -4.83
N ALA A 101 -4.35 -4.47 -4.57
CA ALA A 101 -5.51 -4.22 -3.72
C ALA A 101 -6.82 -4.71 -4.37
N GLU A 102 -6.93 -4.58 -5.70
CA GLU A 102 -8.11 -4.96 -6.47
C GLU A 102 -8.12 -6.46 -6.80
N SER A 103 -7.01 -7.18 -6.56
CA SER A 103 -6.94 -8.63 -6.73
C SER A 103 -6.07 -9.28 -5.64
N PRO A 104 -6.53 -9.25 -4.37
CA PRO A 104 -5.74 -9.77 -3.25
C PRO A 104 -5.33 -11.23 -3.43
N GLY A 105 -6.20 -12.06 -4.03
CA GLY A 105 -5.92 -13.49 -4.25
C GLY A 105 -4.77 -13.81 -5.21
N LEU A 106 -4.20 -12.82 -5.91
CA LEU A 106 -3.05 -13.05 -6.80
C LEU A 106 -1.73 -13.14 -6.02
N ASN A 107 -1.55 -12.30 -5.00
CA ASN A 107 -0.27 -12.17 -4.27
C ASN A 107 -0.48 -11.81 -2.79
N ALA A 108 -1.57 -12.27 -2.17
CA ALA A 108 -1.71 -12.21 -0.71
C ALA A 108 -0.76 -13.20 -0.03
N VAL A 109 -0.35 -12.88 1.19
CA VAL A 109 0.35 -13.84 2.05
C VAL A 109 -0.66 -14.59 2.87
N GLU A 110 -0.75 -15.89 2.61
CA GLU A 110 -1.55 -16.82 3.41
C GLU A 110 -0.64 -17.61 4.35
N HIS A 111 -0.52 -17.16 5.60
CA HIS A 111 0.20 -17.90 6.62
C HIS A 111 -0.72 -18.93 7.31
N ALA A 112 -0.14 -19.93 7.98
CA ALA A 112 -0.92 -20.93 8.72
C ALA A 112 -1.83 -20.29 9.80
N VAL A 113 -1.43 -19.14 10.32
CA VAL A 113 -2.09 -18.43 11.43
C VAL A 113 -2.62 -17.06 11.03
N TYR A 114 -1.94 -16.35 10.12
CA TYR A 114 -2.23 -14.96 9.78
C TYR A 114 -2.37 -14.77 8.27
N ASP A 115 -3.36 -14.05 7.79
CA ASP A 115 -3.38 -13.62 6.39
C ASP A 115 -3.11 -12.14 6.30
N VAL A 116 -2.28 -11.72 5.33
CA VAL A 116 -1.98 -10.31 5.11
C VAL A 116 -2.05 -10.00 3.62
N TRP A 117 -2.79 -8.95 3.28
CA TRP A 117 -2.86 -8.43 1.92
C TRP A 117 -3.04 -6.91 1.89
N LEU A 118 -2.67 -6.32 0.75
CA LEU A 118 -2.84 -4.89 0.51
C LEU A 118 -4.33 -4.53 0.39
N LYS A 119 -4.75 -3.49 1.10
CA LYS A 119 -6.10 -2.88 0.98
C LYS A 119 -6.07 -1.63 0.13
N GLY A 120 -4.99 -0.86 0.17
CA GLY A 120 -4.83 0.35 -0.63
C GLY A 120 -3.63 1.20 -0.19
N CYS A 121 -3.49 2.37 -0.81
CA CYS A 121 -2.46 3.36 -0.48
C CYS A 121 -3.11 4.70 -0.09
N LYS A 122 -2.45 5.46 0.79
CA LYS A 122 -2.90 6.80 1.20
C LYS A 122 -1.72 7.78 1.29
N GLN A 123 -1.99 9.07 1.14
CA GLN A 123 -0.99 10.13 1.32
C GLN A 123 -0.67 10.36 2.81
N ASP A 124 -1.71 10.35 3.65
CA ASP A 124 -1.62 10.64 5.09
C ASP A 124 -2.40 9.60 5.91
N THR A 125 -2.07 9.49 7.21
CA THR A 125 -2.75 8.64 8.19
C THR A 125 -2.82 9.35 9.53
N ASP A 126 -3.85 9.02 10.33
CA ASP A 126 -4.00 9.52 11.70
C ASP A 126 -3.06 8.80 12.70
N VAL A 127 -2.28 7.82 12.23
CA VAL A 127 -1.29 7.09 13.02
C VAL A 127 0.03 7.88 13.04
N ALA A 128 0.48 8.27 14.23
CA ALA A 128 1.76 8.94 14.42
C ALA A 128 2.93 8.11 13.85
N ALA A 129 3.80 8.75 13.08
CA ALA A 129 4.97 8.10 12.52
C ALA A 129 5.95 7.68 13.64
N PRO A 130 6.64 6.54 13.53
CA PRO A 130 7.53 6.01 14.56
C PRO A 130 8.63 6.99 15.03
N ASN A 131 8.98 7.97 14.19
CA ASN A 131 10.03 8.96 14.44
C ASN A 131 9.52 10.35 14.86
N ALA A 132 8.20 10.58 14.89
CA ALA A 132 7.64 11.85 15.36
C ALA A 132 7.69 11.97 16.90
N ASP A 133 7.64 10.84 17.61
CA ASP A 133 7.52 10.82 19.08
C ASP A 133 8.68 10.10 19.82
N ALA A 134 9.58 9.43 19.10
CA ALA A 134 10.73 8.75 19.71
C ALA A 134 11.76 9.72 20.34
N GLY A 135 11.68 11.01 20.03
CA GLY A 135 12.51 12.05 20.65
C GLY A 135 12.12 12.40 22.10
N THR A 136 10.90 12.07 22.54
CA THR A 136 10.39 12.51 23.86
C THR A 136 10.58 11.46 24.96
N ALA A 137 10.75 10.18 24.60
CA ALA A 137 10.89 9.09 25.58
C ALA A 137 12.36 8.84 26.02
N ALA A 138 13.34 9.22 25.20
CA ALA A 138 14.75 9.08 25.56
C ALA A 138 15.18 10.10 26.63
N ASP A 139 14.65 11.32 26.60
CA ASP A 139 15.05 12.40 27.50
C ASP A 139 14.53 12.19 28.95
N ALA A 140 13.40 11.49 29.12
CA ALA A 140 12.84 11.21 30.45
C ALA A 140 13.64 10.16 31.24
N ARG A 141 14.40 9.28 30.57
CA ARG A 141 15.23 8.27 31.24
C ARG A 141 16.56 8.85 31.74
N GLN A 142 17.11 9.84 31.06
CA GLN A 142 18.35 10.51 31.48
C GLN A 142 18.15 11.39 32.73
N ALA A 143 16.95 11.95 32.92
CA ALA A 143 16.63 12.81 34.06
C ALA A 143 16.48 12.07 35.40
N ASP A 144 15.95 10.84 35.42
CA ASP A 144 15.78 10.04 36.66
C ASP A 144 17.11 9.47 37.17
N GLU A 145 18.11 9.26 36.31
CA GLU A 145 19.42 8.74 36.71
C GLU A 145 20.33 9.83 37.31
N THR A 146 20.18 11.08 36.87
CA THR A 146 20.95 12.23 37.39
C THR A 146 20.42 12.75 38.72
N ALA A 147 19.18 12.42 39.09
CA ALA A 147 18.57 12.80 40.37
C ALA A 147 18.80 11.78 41.51
N ARG A 148 19.45 10.65 41.21
CA ARG A 148 19.79 9.59 42.19
C ARG A 148 21.28 9.53 42.54
N GLN A 149 22.09 10.45 42.00
CA GLN A 149 23.49 10.69 42.37
C GLN A 149 23.60 12.00 43.14
#